data_AF-K0UR21-F1
#
_entry.id   AF-K0UR21-F1
#
_cell.length_a   1.000
_cell.length_b   1.000
_cell.length_c   1.000
_cell.angle_alpha   90.00
_cell.angle_beta   90.00
_cell.angle_gamma   90.00
#
_symmetry.space_group_name_H-M   'P 1'
#
loop_
_entity.id
_entity.type
_entity.pdbx_description
1 polymer ?
#
loop_
_entity_poly.entity_id
_entity_poly.type
_entity_poly.pdbx_seq_one_letter_code
_entity_poly.pdbx_strand_id
1 'polypeptide(L)' 'MAGQPIHTLLSAADRAWASTAGHGVFGPRVHWRAMVEMLGAEGWPVAAPRRRLRDGVLTVPWAAVAPATN' A
#
# COMPACT_ATOMS: atom_id res chain seq x y z
N MET A 1 -4.96 15.76 -10.25
CA MET A 1 -3.60 16.23 -10.61
C MET A 1 -2.64 15.07 -10.41
N ALA A 2 -2.26 14.38 -11.49
CA ALA A 2 -1.15 13.44 -11.43
C ALA A 2 0.12 14.21 -11.03
N GLY A 3 0.90 13.68 -10.08
CA GLY A 3 2.16 14.29 -9.66
C GLY A 3 2.32 14.50 -8.15
N GLN A 4 1.24 14.42 -7.35
CA GLN A 4 1.42 14.42 -5.90
C GLN A 4 1.89 13.03 -5.42
N PRO A 5 2.84 12.95 -4.47
CA PRO A 5 3.34 11.68 -3.94
C PRO A 5 2.25 10.74 -3.43
N ILE A 6 1.18 11.27 -2.83
CA ILE A 6 0.02 10.47 -2.39
C ILE A 6 -0.66 9.70 -3.52
N HIS A 7 -0.79 10.29 -4.71
CA HIS A 7 -1.41 9.60 -5.85
C HIS A 7 -0.52 8.45 -6.34
N THR A 8 0.80 8.62 -6.28
CA THR A 8 1.76 7.57 -6.63
C THR A 8 1.64 6.39 -5.66
N LEU A 9 1.54 6.66 -4.35
CA LEU A 9 1.32 5.62 -3.34
C LEU A 9 0.00 4.87 -3.60
N LEU A 10 -1.09 5.59 -3.85
CA LEU A 10 -2.41 4.99 -4.09
C LEU A 10 -2.43 4.15 -5.38
N SER A 11 -1.77 4.60 -6.46
CA SER A 11 -1.64 3.83 -7.70
C SER A 11 -0.77 2.59 -7.52
N ALA A 12 0.32 2.67 -6.74
CA ALA A 12 1.13 1.49 -6.41
C ALA A 12 0.33 0.49 -5.57
N ALA A 13 -0.44 0.96 -4.59
CA ALA A 13 -1.31 0.11 -3.78
C ALA A 13 -2.37 -0.60 -4.62
N ASP A 14 -3.00 0.11 -5.56
CA ASP A 14 -3.99 -0.46 -6.48
C ASP A 14 -3.37 -1.56 -7.37
N ARG A 15 -2.17 -1.31 -7.91
CA ARG A 15 -1.41 -2.30 -8.70
C ARG A 15 -1.04 -3.54 -7.87
N ALA A 16 -0.56 -3.34 -6.64
CA ALA A 16 -0.21 -4.43 -5.73
C ALA A 16 -1.46 -5.23 -5.28
N TRP A 17 -2.61 -4.58 -5.17
CA TRP A 17 -3.88 -5.24 -4.89
C TRP A 17 -4.33 -6.11 -6.07
N ALA A 18 -4.31 -5.56 -7.28
CA ALA A 18 -4.67 -6.28 -8.50
C ALA A 18 -3.76 -7.49 -8.78
N SER A 19 -2.46 -7.41 -8.46
CA SER A 19 -1.52 -8.53 -8.63
C SER A 19 -1.73 -9.66 -7.61
N THR A 20 -2.20 -9.33 -6.40
CA THR A 20 -2.44 -10.31 -5.32
C THR A 20 -3.85 -10.87 -5.33
N ALA A 21 -4.80 -10.19 -5.98
CA ALA A 21 -6.19 -10.61 -6.14
C ALA A 21 -6.38 -11.90 -6.98
N GLY A 22 -5.32 -12.39 -7.65
CA GLY A 22 -5.35 -13.59 -8.50
C GLY A 22 -5.56 -14.93 -7.78
N HIS A 23 -5.60 -14.96 -6.44
CA HIS A 23 -5.83 -16.20 -5.69
C HIS A 23 -7.22 -16.18 -5.05
N GLY A 24 -8.26 -16.53 -5.80
CA GLY A 24 -9.66 -16.64 -5.34
C GLY A 24 -9.92 -17.66 -4.20
N VAL A 25 -8.86 -18.26 -3.65
CA VAL A 25 -8.90 -19.24 -2.55
C VAL A 25 -8.64 -18.58 -1.18
N PHE A 26 -7.99 -17.41 -1.16
CA PHE A 26 -7.65 -16.72 0.09
C PHE A 26 -8.51 -15.48 0.29
N GLY A 27 -9.09 -15.34 1.49
CA GLY A 27 -9.98 -14.20 1.79
C GLY A 27 -9.28 -12.84 1.77
N PRO A 28 -10.04 -11.73 1.78
CA PRO A 28 -9.54 -10.35 1.59
C PRO A 28 -8.37 -9.94 2.50
N ARG A 29 -8.25 -10.57 3.68
CA ARG A 29 -7.19 -10.32 4.66
C ARG A 29 -5.82 -10.82 4.20
N VAL A 30 -5.79 -11.94 3.48
CA VAL A 30 -4.55 -12.51 2.94
C VAL A 30 -4.07 -11.67 1.78
N HIS A 31 -4.99 -11.25 0.91
CA HIS A 31 -4.69 -10.31 -0.19
C HIS A 31 -4.16 -8.99 0.35
N TRP A 32 -4.81 -8.43 1.39
CA TRP A 32 -4.34 -7.21 2.05
C TRP A 32 -2.91 -7.34 2.57
N ARG A 33 -2.60 -8.45 3.27
CA ARG A 33 -1.25 -8.68 3.77
C ARG A 33 -0.23 -8.82 2.64
N ALA A 34 -0.55 -9.57 1.59
CA ALA A 34 0.33 -9.77 0.44
C ALA A 34 0.59 -8.45 -0.30
N MET A 35 -0.44 -7.61 -0.45
CA MET A 35 -0.32 -6.26 -1.03
C MET A 35 0.61 -5.38 -0.20
N VAL A 36 0.47 -5.37 1.14
CA VAL A 36 1.36 -4.58 2.02
C VAL A 36 2.80 -5.09 1.98
N GLU A 37 3.01 -6.41 1.95
CA GLU A 37 4.34 -7.02 1.81
C GLU A 37 4.98 -6.64 0.45
N MET A 38 4.19 -6.66 -0.64
CA MET A 38 4.64 -6.25 -1.97
C MET A 38 5.03 -4.77 -2.02
N LEU A 39 4.23 -3.87 -1.44
CA LEU A 39 4.60 -2.46 -1.35
C LEU A 39 5.92 -2.24 -0.59
N GLY A 40 6.13 -2.96 0.51
CA GLY A 40 7.40 -2.92 1.24
C GLY A 40 8.57 -3.43 0.39
N ALA A 41 8.37 -4.51 -0.38
CA ALA A 41 9.36 -5.05 -1.30
C ALA A 41 9.69 -4.09 -2.47
N GLU A 42 8.72 -3.29 -2.91
CA GLU A 42 8.90 -2.22 -3.90
C GLU A 42 9.61 -0.97 -3.32
N GLY A 43 9.95 -0.98 -2.02
CA GLY A 43 10.69 0.10 -1.36
C GLY A 43 9.81 1.20 -0.78
N TRP A 44 8.49 1.02 -0.74
CA TRP A 44 7.61 1.98 -0.07
C TRP A 44 7.84 1.94 1.45
N PRO A 45 7.91 3.09 2.13
CA PRO A 45 8.10 3.16 3.58
C PRO A 45 6.79 2.87 4.34
N VAL A 46 6.11 1.80 3.97
CA VAL A 46 4.91 1.31 4.67
C VAL A 46 5.34 0.59 5.93
N ALA A 47 4.85 1.04 7.07
CA ALA A 47 5.15 0.40 8.35
C ALA A 47 4.52 -1.00 8.37
N ALA A 48 5.36 -2.02 8.53
CA ALA A 48 4.88 -3.37 8.80
C ALA A 48 4.04 -3.34 10.11
N PRO A 49 2.79 -3.82 10.09
CA PRO A 49 1.95 -3.85 11.28
C PRO A 49 2.61 -4.65 12.41
N ARG A 50 3.06 -4.01 13.49
CA ARG A 50 3.54 -4.72 14.70
C ARG A 50 2.40 -5.43 15.46
N ARG A 51 1.16 -5.06 15.15
CA ARG A 51 -0.10 -5.64 15.67
C ARG A 51 -1.02 -5.88 14.48
N ARG A 52 -2.01 -6.79 14.60
CA ARG A 52 -3.07 -6.94 13.58
C ARG A 52 -3.69 -5.56 13.30
N LEU A 53 -3.30 -4.93 12.19
CA LEU A 53 -3.94 -3.71 11.73
C LEU A 53 -5.31 -4.06 11.14
N ARG A 54 -6.18 -3.06 11.17
CA ARG A 54 -7.43 -3.09 10.41
C ARG A 54 -7.06 -3.21 8.93
N ASP A 55 -7.75 -4.10 8.22
CA ASP A 55 -7.61 -4.20 6.77
C ASP A 55 -7.96 -2.82 6.15
N GLY A 56 -7.23 -2.41 5.10
CA GLY A 56 -7.45 -1.11 4.43
C GLY A 56 -6.73 0.09 5.05
N VAL A 57 -5.81 -0.08 5.99
CA VAL A 57 -5.02 1.03 6.58
C VAL A 57 -3.53 0.91 6.26
N LEU A 58 -2.99 1.87 5.50
CA LEU A 58 -1.55 2.04 5.29
C LEU A 58 -1.02 3.14 6.21
N THR A 59 0.11 2.87 6.85
CA THR A 59 0.83 3.87 7.66
C THR A 59 2.17 4.14 7.00
N VAL A 60 2.40 5.40 6.65
CA VAL A 60 3.63 5.90 6.03
C VAL A 60 4.06 7.19 6.72
N PRO A 61 5.37 7.54 6.71
CA PRO A 61 5.82 8.86 7.14
C PRO A 61 5.15 9.96 6.31
N TRP A 62 4.70 11.05 6.94
CA TRP A 62 4.05 12.16 6.24
C TRP A 62 4.91 12.71 5.09
N ALA A 63 6.23 12.80 5.29
CA ALA A 63 7.17 13.25 4.27
C ALA A 63 7.15 12.42 2.96
N ALA A 64 6.72 11.16 3.00
CA ALA A 64 6.64 10.31 1.81
C ALA A 64 5.41 10.60 0.93
N VAL A 65 4.38 11.27 1.49
CA VAL A 65 3.10 11.54 0.80
C VAL A 65 2.71 13.01 0.79
N ALA A 66 3.47 13.85 1.50
CA ALA A 66 3.22 15.29 1.58
C ALA A 66 3.13 15.89 0.17
N PRO A 67 2.25 16.89 -0.04
CA PRO A 67 2.20 17.60 -1.31
C PRO A 67 3.56 18.17 -1.67
N ALA A 68 4.04 17.90 -2.89
CA ALA A 68 5.17 18.64 -3.41
C ALA A 68 4.71 20.09 -3.61
N THR A 69 5.26 21.00 -2.82
CA THR A 69 5.07 22.44 -3.05
C THR A 69 5.76 22.75 -4.37
N ASN A 70 4.97 23.12 -5.38
CA ASN A 70 5.46 23.69 -6.63
C ASN A 70 5.94 25.12 -6.37
#